data_AF-A0A4Y2QPH3-F1
#
_entry.id   AF-A0A4Y2QPH3-F1
#
_cell.length_a   1.000
_cell.length_b   1.000
_cell.length_c   1.000
_cell.angle_alpha   90.00
_cell.angle_beta   90.00
_cell.angle_gamma   90.00
#
_symmetry.space_group_name_H-M   'P 1'
#
loop_
_entity.id
_entity.type
_entity.pdbx_description
1 polymer ?
#
loop_
_entity_poly.entity_id
_entity_poly.type
_entity_poly.pdbx_seq_one_letter_code
_entity_poly.pdbx_strand_id
1 'polypeptide(L)'
;MVNTRSQTKMADNADLIALLAEMKKSLEKGQEEMKNEIQSHVESKVGEIKDHVNSCIEKIEEDVQSVKREIGEVKGEVERKIEEVEDKVQGKIEEVKEKVQVKIGDLEKRLSELEDRPINFPANPDLTYSRPTVKSLTFDGQTSWTVFKTQFDVVSSANGWNNRVKASQLVASLRGSAAEVLQGIPSDKLTDLMTVTLPSFIGLN
;
A
#
# COMPACT_ATOMS: atom_id res chain seq x y z
N MET A 1 18.66 120.00 0.67
CA MET A 1 18.17 119.00 1.65
C MET A 1 17.79 117.64 1.07
N VAL A 2 17.88 117.39 -0.25
CA VAL A 2 17.45 116.11 -0.87
C VAL A 2 18.48 114.96 -0.70
N ASN A 3 19.75 115.28 -0.44
CA ASN A 3 20.85 114.30 -0.40
C ASN A 3 20.79 113.33 0.80
N THR A 4 20.51 113.85 2.00
CA THR A 4 20.53 113.06 3.24
C THR A 4 19.42 112.01 3.31
N ARG A 5 18.22 112.31 2.81
CA ARG A 5 17.09 111.36 2.78
C ARG A 5 17.33 110.19 1.80
N SER A 6 18.04 110.45 0.70
CA SER A 6 18.43 109.39 -0.25
C SER A 6 19.47 108.45 0.35
N GLN A 7 20.44 109.01 1.09
CA GLN A 7 21.47 108.24 1.79
C GLN A 7 20.90 107.34 2.89
N THR A 8 19.96 107.82 3.71
CA THR A 8 19.29 106.99 4.72
C THR A 8 18.54 105.81 4.10
N LYS A 9 17.79 106.04 3.01
CA LYS A 9 17.09 104.96 2.29
C LYS A 9 18.04 103.90 1.70
N MET A 10 19.22 104.31 1.23
CA MET A 10 20.23 103.37 0.75
C MET A 10 20.83 102.55 1.90
N ALA A 11 21.04 103.14 3.07
CA ALA A 11 21.48 102.42 4.27
C ALA A 11 20.42 101.39 4.72
N ASP A 12 19.14 101.81 4.83
CA ASP A 12 18.05 100.93 5.23
C ASP A 12 17.89 99.72 4.27
N ASN A 13 18.08 99.92 2.97
CA ASN A 13 18.03 98.85 1.97
C ASN A 13 19.23 97.88 2.09
N ALA A 14 20.42 98.38 2.43
CA ALA A 14 21.60 97.55 2.63
C ALA A 14 21.43 96.65 3.87
N ASP A 15 20.90 97.21 4.96
CA ASP A 15 20.59 96.47 6.19
C ASP A 15 19.53 95.38 5.93
N LEU A 16 18.51 95.67 5.12
CA LEU A 16 17.50 94.68 4.71
C LEU A 16 18.12 93.52 3.92
N ILE A 17 19.05 93.81 2.99
CA ILE A 17 19.74 92.78 2.20
C ILE A 17 20.62 91.90 3.10
N ALA A 18 21.33 92.49 4.07
CA ALA A 18 22.14 91.75 5.03
C ALA A 18 21.29 90.80 5.88
N LEU A 19 20.15 91.28 6.39
CA LEU A 19 19.22 90.47 7.17
C LEU A 19 18.62 89.30 6.34
N LEU A 20 18.26 89.55 5.08
CA LEU A 20 17.82 88.49 4.16
C LEU A 20 18.91 87.44 3.90
N ALA A 21 20.17 87.86 3.76
CA ALA A 21 21.29 86.95 3.58
C ALA A 21 21.54 86.08 4.82
N GLU A 22 21.45 86.66 6.02
CA GLU A 22 21.55 85.93 7.29
C GLU A 22 20.40 84.93 7.47
N MET A 23 19.16 85.32 7.16
CA MET A 23 18.00 84.42 7.20
C MET A 23 18.14 83.26 6.21
N LYS A 24 18.62 83.53 4.99
CA LYS A 24 18.86 82.47 4.01
C LYS A 24 19.95 81.50 4.48
N LYS A 25 21.05 82.02 5.02
CA LYS A 25 22.16 81.21 5.56
C LYS A 25 21.72 80.34 6.74
N SER A 26 20.90 80.87 7.65
CA SER A 26 20.40 80.08 8.79
C SER A 26 19.41 79.00 8.34
N LEU A 27 18.57 79.28 7.33
CA LEU A 27 17.69 78.29 6.73
C LEU A 27 18.47 77.16 6.05
N GLU A 28 19.48 77.49 5.23
CA GLU A 28 20.35 76.50 4.59
C GLU A 28 21.08 75.64 5.63
N LYS A 29 21.59 76.26 6.70
CA LYS A 29 22.24 75.54 7.81
C LYS A 29 21.26 74.57 8.49
N GLY A 30 20.04 75.02 8.81
CA GLY A 30 19.03 74.16 9.43
C GLY A 30 18.58 73.00 8.54
N GLN A 31 18.50 73.20 7.23
CA GLN A 31 18.23 72.13 6.26
C GLN A 31 19.37 71.10 6.21
N GLU A 32 20.62 71.55 6.22
CA GLU A 32 21.78 70.67 6.19
C GLU A 32 21.91 69.86 7.49
N GLU A 33 21.67 70.49 8.66
CA GLU A 33 21.63 69.79 9.95
C GLU A 33 20.54 68.71 9.98
N MET A 34 19.32 69.04 9.56
CA MET A 34 18.20 68.09 9.50
C MET A 34 18.50 66.93 8.54
N LYS A 35 19.09 67.22 7.38
CA LYS A 35 19.49 66.20 6.41
C LYS A 35 20.54 65.24 6.98
N ASN A 36 21.57 65.77 7.64
CA ASN A 36 22.63 64.97 8.23
C ASN A 36 22.13 64.12 9.40
N GLU A 37 21.23 64.64 10.23
CA GLU A 37 20.61 63.88 11.31
C GLU A 37 19.73 62.74 10.77
N ILE A 38 18.89 63.02 9.76
CA ILE A 38 18.07 61.99 9.10
C ILE A 38 18.97 60.92 8.46
N GLN A 39 20.01 61.34 7.73
CA GLN A 39 20.94 60.42 7.09
C GLN A 39 21.63 59.52 8.11
N SER A 40 22.17 60.09 9.18
CA SER A 40 22.82 59.34 10.26
C SER A 40 21.86 58.37 10.96
N HIS A 41 20.62 58.81 11.23
CA HIS A 41 19.61 57.93 11.84
C HIS A 41 19.25 56.76 10.94
N VAL A 42 19.05 57.00 9.63
CA VAL A 42 18.77 55.95 8.66
C VAL A 42 19.93 54.98 8.53
N GLU A 43 21.16 55.48 8.41
CA GLU A 43 22.38 54.63 8.35
C GLU A 43 22.52 53.75 9.59
N SER A 44 22.28 54.32 10.78
CA SER A 44 22.31 53.59 12.05
C SER A 44 21.23 52.50 12.10
N LYS A 45 19.98 52.80 11.72
CA LYS A 45 18.89 51.82 11.71
C LYS A 45 19.09 50.72 10.68
N VAL A 46 19.62 51.05 9.51
CA VAL A 46 20.00 50.06 8.49
C VAL A 46 21.10 49.14 9.02
N GLY A 47 22.08 49.68 9.75
CA GLY A 47 23.11 48.89 10.42
C GLY A 47 22.53 47.91 11.44
N GLU A 48 21.71 48.39 12.37
CA GLU A 48 21.04 47.53 13.37
C GLU A 48 20.22 46.41 12.71
N ILE A 49 19.46 46.73 11.66
CA ILE A 49 18.66 45.74 10.93
C ILE A 49 19.56 44.70 10.27
N LYS A 50 20.66 45.11 9.66
CA LYS A 50 21.62 44.22 9.02
C LYS A 50 22.22 43.24 10.03
N ASP A 51 22.60 43.73 11.21
CA ASP A 51 23.19 42.89 12.26
C ASP A 51 22.17 41.88 12.81
N HIS A 52 20.92 42.31 13.04
CA HIS A 52 19.84 41.40 13.43
C HIS A 52 19.55 40.33 12.38
N VAL A 53 19.52 40.71 11.09
CA VAL A 53 19.30 39.77 9.99
C VAL A 53 20.44 38.76 9.90
N ASN A 54 21.69 39.19 9.99
CA ASN A 54 22.84 38.29 9.98
C ASN A 54 22.82 37.31 11.16
N SER A 55 22.52 37.79 12.37
CA SER A 55 22.38 36.92 13.54
C SER A 55 21.25 35.91 13.39
N CYS A 56 20.14 36.29 12.74
CA CYS A 56 19.04 35.37 12.45
C CYS A 56 19.46 34.31 11.43
N ILE A 57 20.18 34.70 10.38
CA ILE A 57 20.72 33.78 9.36
C ILE A 57 21.65 32.75 10.01
N GLU A 58 22.60 33.19 10.84
CA GLU A 58 23.54 32.29 11.52
C GLU A 58 22.82 31.23 12.37
N LYS A 59 21.81 31.64 13.16
CA LYS A 59 20.99 30.69 13.95
C LYS A 59 20.25 29.69 13.09
N ILE A 60 19.67 30.14 11.97
CA ILE A 60 18.97 29.26 11.04
C ILE A 60 19.96 28.26 10.41
N GLU A 61 21.16 28.71 10.06
CA GLU A 61 22.21 27.83 9.52
C GLU A 61 22.62 26.76 10.54
N GLU A 62 22.81 27.14 11.81
CA GLU A 62 23.09 26.21 12.91
C GLU A 62 21.98 25.16 13.07
N ASP A 63 20.71 25.59 13.13
CA ASP A 63 19.55 24.71 13.26
C ASP A 63 19.47 23.73 12.08
N VAL A 64 19.66 24.23 10.84
CA VAL A 64 19.66 23.40 9.63
C VAL A 64 20.77 22.35 9.66
N GLN A 65 21.97 22.70 10.13
CA GLN A 65 23.06 21.72 10.26
C GLN A 65 22.77 20.69 11.35
N SER A 66 22.15 21.09 12.46
CA SER A 66 21.74 20.14 13.51
C SER A 66 20.72 19.14 12.99
N VAL A 67 19.67 19.61 12.33
CA VAL A 67 18.63 18.76 11.71
C VAL A 67 19.25 17.82 10.67
N LYS A 68 20.17 18.30 9.84
CA LYS A 68 20.85 17.47 8.85
C LYS A 68 21.62 16.31 9.49
N ARG A 69 22.28 16.54 10.63
CA ARG A 69 22.99 15.50 11.38
C ARG A 69 22.01 14.48 11.97
N GLU A 70 20.93 14.93 12.62
CA GLU A 70 19.91 14.05 13.19
C GLU A 70 19.28 13.14 12.13
N ILE A 71 18.98 13.68 10.95
CA ILE A 71 18.48 12.89 9.81
C ILE A 71 19.49 11.80 9.42
N GLY A 72 20.78 12.10 9.43
CA GLY A 72 21.84 11.13 9.15
C GLY A 72 21.89 9.99 10.18
N GLU A 73 21.78 10.32 11.47
CA GLU A 73 21.75 9.33 12.56
C GLU A 73 20.51 8.43 12.46
N VAL A 74 19.33 9.02 12.25
CA VAL A 74 18.08 8.26 12.07
C VAL A 74 18.17 7.35 10.86
N LYS A 75 18.70 7.83 9.73
CA LYS A 75 18.92 7.01 8.54
C LYS A 75 19.80 5.80 8.84
N GLY A 76 20.93 6.01 9.52
CA GLY A 76 21.84 4.92 9.90
C GLY A 76 21.24 3.95 10.92
N GLU A 77 20.36 4.40 11.82
CA GLU A 77 19.62 3.50 12.71
C GLU A 77 18.60 2.65 11.96
N VAL A 78 17.88 3.23 11.01
CA VAL A 78 16.92 2.51 10.17
C VAL A 78 17.62 1.45 9.34
N GLU A 79 18.75 1.78 8.70
CA GLU A 79 19.55 0.82 7.92
C GLU A 79 20.00 -0.37 8.78
N ARG A 80 20.55 -0.13 9.98
CA ARG A 80 20.94 -1.20 10.92
C ARG A 80 19.76 -2.08 11.35
N LYS A 81 18.59 -1.49 11.62
CA LYS A 81 17.39 -2.26 11.99
C LYS A 81 16.90 -3.15 10.85
N ILE A 82 17.02 -2.68 9.61
CA ILE A 82 16.67 -3.48 8.43
C ILE A 82 17.60 -4.69 8.33
N GLU A 83 18.92 -4.47 8.42
CA GLU A 83 19.92 -5.55 8.38
C GLU A 83 19.66 -6.60 9.50
N GLU A 84 19.41 -6.14 10.74
CA GLU A 84 19.09 -7.05 11.85
C GLU A 84 17.82 -7.88 11.61
N VAL A 85 16.79 -7.27 10.99
CA VAL A 85 15.54 -7.97 10.65
C VAL A 85 15.79 -8.97 9.53
N GLU A 86 16.57 -8.63 8.51
CA GLU A 86 16.93 -9.52 7.41
C GLU A 86 17.67 -10.76 7.94
N ASP A 87 18.69 -10.57 8.78
CA ASP A 87 19.44 -11.66 9.41
C ASP A 87 18.53 -12.58 10.24
N LYS A 88 17.64 -11.99 11.05
CA LYS A 88 16.67 -12.74 11.86
C LYS A 88 15.71 -13.57 11.01
N VAL A 89 15.23 -13.00 9.91
CA VAL A 89 14.31 -13.71 8.99
C VAL A 89 15.05 -14.83 8.28
N GLN A 90 16.27 -14.57 7.79
CA GLN A 90 17.09 -15.58 7.14
C GLN A 90 17.40 -16.76 8.08
N GLY A 91 17.78 -16.48 9.32
CA GLY A 91 18.01 -17.52 10.33
C GLY A 91 16.78 -18.38 10.60
N LYS A 92 15.59 -17.77 10.74
CA LYS A 92 14.32 -18.50 10.91
C LYS A 92 13.96 -19.36 9.71
N ILE A 93 14.22 -18.88 8.49
CA ILE A 93 13.96 -19.63 7.26
C ILE A 93 14.84 -20.89 7.23
N GLU A 94 16.13 -20.78 7.55
CA GLU A 94 17.02 -21.96 7.55
C GLU A 94 16.64 -22.95 8.65
N GLU A 95 16.28 -22.49 9.85
CA GLU A 95 15.79 -23.36 10.93
C GLU A 95 14.53 -24.13 10.52
N VAL A 96 13.57 -23.45 9.88
CA VAL A 96 12.35 -24.08 9.38
C VAL A 96 12.67 -25.10 8.29
N LYS A 97 13.57 -24.76 7.36
CA LYS A 97 14.00 -25.64 6.28
C LYS A 97 14.65 -26.91 6.81
N GLU A 98 15.54 -26.80 7.80
CA GLU A 98 16.17 -27.95 8.45
C GLU A 98 15.12 -28.84 9.13
N LYS A 99 14.21 -28.24 9.92
CA LYS A 99 13.12 -28.98 10.58
C LYS A 99 12.21 -29.71 9.59
N VAL A 100 11.93 -29.11 8.44
CA VAL A 100 11.13 -29.74 7.39
C VAL A 100 11.89 -30.89 6.74
N GLN A 101 13.18 -30.71 6.42
CA GLN A 101 14.02 -31.78 5.86
C GLN A 101 14.10 -32.99 6.78
N VAL A 102 14.33 -32.78 8.09
CA VAL A 102 14.34 -33.87 9.08
C VAL A 102 13.01 -34.62 9.11
N LYS A 103 11.89 -33.89 9.17
CA LYS A 103 10.54 -34.52 9.17
C LYS A 103 10.25 -35.30 7.88
N ILE A 104 10.71 -34.82 6.73
CA ILE A 104 10.58 -35.54 5.46
C ILE A 104 11.37 -36.85 5.53
N GLY A 105 12.62 -36.82 5.99
CA GLY A 105 13.44 -38.04 6.14
C GLY A 105 12.82 -39.06 7.11
N ASP A 106 12.26 -38.60 8.23
CA ASP A 106 11.52 -39.46 9.17
C ASP A 106 10.29 -40.10 8.52
N LEU A 107 9.56 -39.35 7.69
CA LEU A 107 8.38 -39.85 6.96
C LEU A 107 8.77 -40.84 5.86
N GLU A 108 9.83 -40.58 5.11
CA GLU A 108 10.37 -41.48 4.10
C GLU A 108 10.77 -42.83 4.73
N LYS A 109 11.47 -42.81 5.87
CA LYS A 109 11.83 -44.02 6.62
C LYS A 109 10.59 -44.82 7.07
N ARG A 110 9.61 -44.14 7.66
CA ARG A 110 8.35 -44.78 8.10
C ARG A 110 7.58 -45.37 6.93
N LEU A 111 7.63 -44.72 5.76
CA LEU A 111 6.98 -45.22 4.55
C LEU A 111 7.66 -46.51 4.06
N SER A 112 9.00 -46.57 4.05
CA SER A 112 9.74 -47.79 3.71
C SER A 112 9.43 -48.96 4.66
N GLU A 113 9.39 -48.71 5.98
CA GLU A 113 9.03 -49.74 6.97
C GLU A 113 7.60 -50.29 6.77
N LEU A 114 6.68 -49.45 6.29
CA LEU A 114 5.30 -49.83 5.97
C LEU A 114 5.21 -50.62 4.66
N GLU A 115 6.04 -50.29 3.66
CA GLU A 115 6.09 -50.97 2.37
C GLU A 115 6.72 -52.38 2.48
N ASP A 116 7.74 -52.54 3.33
CA ASP A 116 8.41 -53.83 3.58
C ASP A 116 7.59 -54.77 4.50
N ARG A 117 6.52 -54.27 5.14
CA ARG A 117 5.68 -55.10 6.01
C ARG A 117 4.84 -56.05 5.14
N PRO A 118 4.98 -57.39 5.29
CA PRO A 118 4.14 -58.32 4.55
C PRO A 118 2.68 -58.08 4.92
N ILE A 119 1.84 -57.88 3.90
CA ILE A 119 0.40 -57.74 4.05
C ILE A 119 -0.17 -59.12 4.43
N ASN A 120 -0.05 -59.50 5.70
CA ASN A 120 -0.82 -60.60 6.27
C ASN A 120 -2.18 -60.05 6.70
N PHE A 121 -3.10 -59.93 5.74
CA PHE A 121 -4.51 -59.92 6.09
C PHE A 121 -4.81 -61.30 6.71
N PRO A 122 -5.23 -61.40 7.99
CA PRO A 122 -5.88 -62.62 8.42
C PRO A 122 -7.07 -62.80 7.49
N ALA A 123 -7.12 -63.92 6.77
CA ALA A 123 -8.27 -64.29 5.95
C ALA A 123 -9.47 -64.42 6.91
N ASN A 124 -10.19 -63.34 7.10
CA ASN A 124 -11.43 -63.32 7.86
C ASN A 124 -12.54 -63.77 6.89
N PRO A 125 -13.13 -64.97 7.05
CA PRO A 125 -14.13 -65.48 6.12
C PRO A 125 -15.49 -64.76 6.21
N ASP A 126 -15.68 -63.84 7.19
CA ASP A 126 -16.98 -63.27 7.54
C ASP A 126 -17.27 -61.86 7.02
N LEU A 127 -16.43 -61.30 6.15
CA LEU A 127 -16.75 -60.05 5.43
C LEU A 127 -17.43 -60.31 4.08
N THR A 128 -18.42 -61.21 4.06
CA THR A 128 -19.45 -61.22 3.00
C THR A 128 -20.51 -60.15 3.24
N TYR A 129 -20.14 -59.01 3.85
CA TYR A 129 -20.95 -57.80 3.73
C TYR A 129 -20.83 -57.32 2.29
N SER A 130 -21.59 -57.95 1.40
CA SER A 130 -22.09 -57.27 0.20
C SER A 130 -22.76 -56.01 0.71
N ARG A 131 -22.02 -54.90 0.67
CA ARG A 131 -22.59 -53.58 0.84
C ARG A 131 -23.76 -53.51 -0.15
N PRO A 132 -25.01 -53.37 0.29
CA PRO A 132 -26.13 -53.31 -0.65
C PRO A 132 -25.91 -52.10 -1.54
N THR A 133 -25.43 -52.34 -2.76
CA THR A 133 -25.27 -51.28 -3.74
C THR A 133 -26.67 -50.97 -4.23
N VAL A 134 -27.20 -49.82 -3.80
CA VAL A 134 -28.46 -49.34 -4.36
C VAL A 134 -28.23 -49.10 -5.84
N LYS A 135 -29.04 -49.76 -6.68
CA LYS A 135 -28.92 -49.70 -8.14
C LYS A 135 -28.95 -48.25 -8.61
N SER A 136 -28.13 -47.96 -9.61
CA SER A 136 -28.12 -46.65 -10.23
C SER A 136 -29.46 -46.33 -10.88
N LEU A 137 -29.89 -45.08 -10.71
CA LEU A 137 -31.09 -44.54 -11.35
C LEU A 137 -30.81 -44.26 -12.83
N THR A 138 -31.86 -44.27 -13.65
CA THR A 138 -31.82 -43.85 -15.06
C THR A 138 -32.59 -42.54 -15.21
N PHE A 139 -32.07 -41.62 -16.03
CA PHE A 139 -32.74 -40.38 -16.40
C PHE A 139 -32.94 -40.33 -17.91
N ASP A 140 -34.20 -40.44 -18.32
CA ASP A 140 -34.67 -40.42 -19.71
C ASP A 140 -35.46 -39.15 -20.06
N GLY A 141 -35.58 -38.22 -19.11
CA GLY A 141 -36.34 -36.97 -19.25
C GLY A 141 -37.83 -37.06 -18.88
N GLN A 142 -38.34 -38.22 -18.43
CA GLN A 142 -39.75 -38.36 -18.00
C GLN A 142 -40.05 -37.71 -16.65
N THR A 143 -39.06 -37.67 -15.76
CA THR A 143 -39.17 -37.00 -14.45
C THR A 143 -38.42 -35.67 -14.49
N SER A 144 -38.83 -34.69 -13.68
CA SER A 144 -38.10 -33.43 -13.63
C SER A 144 -36.67 -33.63 -13.12
N TRP A 145 -35.73 -32.85 -13.65
CA TRP A 145 -34.32 -32.90 -13.28
C TRP A 145 -34.09 -32.71 -11.77
N THR A 146 -34.89 -31.85 -11.14
CA THR A 146 -34.82 -31.58 -9.69
C THR A 146 -35.16 -32.81 -8.87
N VAL A 147 -36.22 -33.55 -9.24
CA VAL A 147 -36.61 -34.80 -8.58
C VAL A 147 -35.53 -35.86 -8.76
N PHE A 148 -34.98 -35.98 -9.97
CA PHE A 148 -33.89 -36.90 -10.25
C PHE A 148 -32.64 -36.59 -9.43
N LYS A 149 -32.20 -35.32 -9.34
CA LYS A 149 -31.04 -34.93 -8.53
C LYS A 149 -31.23 -35.27 -7.05
N THR A 150 -32.40 -34.98 -6.49
CA THR A 150 -32.67 -35.33 -5.08
C THR A 150 -32.57 -36.84 -4.84
N GLN A 151 -33.13 -37.67 -5.73
CA GLN A 151 -33.03 -39.13 -5.61
C GLN A 151 -31.59 -39.62 -5.79
N PHE A 152 -30.87 -39.05 -6.76
CA PHE A 152 -29.47 -39.36 -7.02
C PHE A 152 -28.57 -39.03 -5.81
N ASP A 153 -28.81 -37.90 -5.16
CA ASP A 153 -28.05 -37.49 -3.97
C ASP A 153 -28.27 -38.43 -2.79
N VAL A 154 -29.52 -38.88 -2.56
CA VAL A 154 -29.85 -39.89 -1.54
C VAL A 154 -29.11 -41.20 -1.81
N VAL A 155 -29.16 -41.70 -3.05
CA VAL A 155 -28.48 -42.95 -3.46
C VAL A 155 -26.96 -42.83 -3.34
N SER A 156 -26.40 -41.70 -3.79
CA SER A 156 -24.96 -41.45 -3.73
C SER A 156 -24.44 -41.40 -2.29
N SER A 157 -25.25 -40.87 -1.37
CA SER A 157 -24.93 -40.78 0.05
C SER A 157 -25.02 -42.15 0.71
N ALA A 158 -26.06 -42.92 0.43
CA ALA A 158 -26.21 -44.30 0.93
C ALA A 158 -25.07 -45.21 0.45
N ASN A 159 -24.62 -45.03 -0.79
CA ASN A 159 -23.51 -45.79 -1.37
C ASN A 159 -22.12 -45.20 -1.06
N GLY A 160 -22.03 -44.07 -0.35
CA GLY A 160 -20.77 -43.39 -0.01
C GLY A 160 -19.90 -43.05 -1.24
N TRP A 161 -20.52 -42.61 -2.33
CA TRP A 161 -19.80 -42.24 -3.54
C TRP A 161 -19.01 -40.94 -3.36
N ASN A 162 -17.74 -40.95 -3.74
CA ASN A 162 -16.94 -39.73 -3.88
C ASN A 162 -17.31 -38.98 -5.18
N ASN A 163 -16.84 -37.74 -5.33
CA ASN A 163 -17.22 -36.87 -6.46
C ASN A 163 -16.95 -37.49 -7.84
N ARG A 164 -15.84 -38.23 -7.97
CA ARG A 164 -15.50 -38.95 -9.21
C ARG A 164 -16.55 -40.01 -9.54
N VAL A 165 -16.91 -40.84 -8.57
CA VAL A 165 -17.94 -41.89 -8.75
C VAL A 165 -19.31 -41.27 -9.02
N LYS A 166 -19.67 -40.16 -8.33
CA LYS A 166 -20.91 -39.43 -8.60
C LYS A 166 -20.96 -38.91 -10.03
N ALA A 167 -19.89 -38.30 -10.54
CA ALA A 167 -19.85 -37.81 -11.91
C ALA A 167 -19.99 -38.94 -12.95
N SER A 168 -19.22 -40.03 -12.79
CA SER A 168 -19.32 -41.19 -13.68
C SER A 168 -20.71 -41.82 -13.66
N GLN A 169 -21.32 -41.94 -12.49
CA GLN A 169 -22.65 -42.54 -12.36
C GLN A 169 -23.76 -41.63 -12.91
N LEU A 170 -23.59 -40.31 -12.79
CA LEU A 170 -24.49 -39.32 -13.39
C LEU A 170 -24.47 -39.43 -14.92
N VAL A 171 -23.29 -39.45 -15.54
CA VAL A 171 -23.12 -39.69 -16.98
C VAL A 171 -23.76 -41.02 -17.38
N ALA A 172 -23.47 -42.08 -16.63
CA ALA A 172 -24.01 -43.41 -16.91
C ALA A 172 -25.52 -43.54 -16.68
N SER A 173 -26.15 -42.62 -15.96
CA SER A 173 -27.61 -42.60 -15.74
C SER A 173 -28.40 -42.02 -16.90
N LEU A 174 -27.79 -41.13 -17.70
CA LEU A 174 -28.46 -40.44 -18.80
C LEU A 174 -28.80 -41.42 -19.93
N ARG A 175 -30.04 -41.36 -20.44
CA ARG A 175 -30.56 -42.18 -21.54
C ARG A 175 -31.39 -41.33 -22.49
N GLY A 176 -31.56 -41.81 -23.73
CA GLY A 176 -32.38 -41.12 -24.74
C GLY A 176 -31.90 -39.69 -25.01
N SER A 177 -32.85 -38.76 -25.17
CA SER A 177 -32.55 -37.35 -25.42
C SER A 177 -31.76 -36.67 -24.30
N ALA A 178 -31.83 -37.18 -23.06
CA ALA A 178 -31.03 -36.65 -21.97
C ALA A 178 -29.53 -37.00 -22.09
N ALA A 179 -29.17 -38.04 -22.85
CA ALA A 179 -27.76 -38.37 -23.12
C ALA A 179 -27.14 -37.48 -24.20
N GLU A 180 -27.95 -36.83 -25.05
CA GLU A 180 -27.48 -35.92 -26.11
C GLU A 180 -26.75 -34.71 -25.53
N VAL A 181 -27.04 -34.35 -24.28
CA VAL A 181 -26.35 -33.30 -23.52
C VAL A 181 -24.84 -33.52 -23.41
N LEU A 182 -24.39 -34.77 -23.55
CA LEU A 182 -22.98 -35.14 -23.46
C LEU A 182 -22.21 -34.93 -24.76
N GLN A 183 -22.88 -34.74 -25.91
CA GLN A 183 -22.22 -34.62 -27.23
C GLN A 183 -21.31 -33.38 -27.34
N GLY A 184 -21.57 -32.33 -26.56
CA GLY A 184 -20.78 -31.09 -26.56
C GLY A 184 -19.69 -31.03 -25.49
N ILE A 185 -19.51 -32.07 -24.67
CA ILE A 185 -18.61 -32.02 -23.51
C ILE A 185 -17.32 -32.83 -23.80
N PRO A 186 -16.14 -32.20 -23.78
CA PRO A 186 -14.86 -32.92 -23.86
C PRO A 186 -14.73 -33.98 -22.77
N SER A 187 -14.20 -35.17 -23.12
CA SER A 187 -14.12 -36.32 -22.21
C SER A 187 -13.28 -36.07 -20.95
N ASP A 188 -12.31 -35.16 -21.01
CA ASP A 188 -11.47 -34.73 -19.88
C ASP A 188 -12.22 -33.86 -18.87
N LYS A 189 -13.39 -33.31 -19.24
CA LYS A 189 -14.25 -32.48 -18.39
C LYS A 189 -15.40 -33.24 -17.75
N LEU A 190 -15.66 -34.48 -18.17
CA LEU A 190 -16.73 -35.32 -17.61
C LEU A 190 -16.48 -35.71 -16.14
N THR A 191 -15.24 -35.67 -15.66
CA THR A 191 -14.93 -35.97 -14.25
C THR A 191 -15.32 -34.84 -13.28
N ASP A 192 -15.52 -33.63 -13.80
CA ASP A 192 -15.81 -32.42 -13.01
C ASP A 192 -17.31 -32.05 -13.06
N LEU A 193 -18.16 -32.90 -13.64
CA LEU A 193 -19.58 -32.63 -13.93
C LEU A 193 -20.46 -32.19 -12.75
N MET A 194 -20.04 -32.39 -11.50
CA MET A 194 -20.77 -31.87 -10.34
C MET A 194 -20.68 -30.33 -10.20
N THR A 195 -19.66 -29.68 -10.79
CA THR A 195 -19.53 -28.21 -10.78
C THR A 195 -20.16 -27.56 -12.00
N VAL A 196 -20.25 -28.28 -13.12
CA VAL A 196 -20.93 -27.81 -14.32
C VAL A 196 -22.44 -27.93 -14.08
N THR A 197 -23.07 -26.79 -13.86
CA THR A 197 -24.50 -26.70 -13.65
C THR A 197 -25.21 -27.17 -14.94
N LEU A 198 -25.62 -28.44 -14.97
CA LEU A 198 -26.49 -29.00 -16.02
C LEU A 198 -27.82 -28.25 -16.32
N PRO A 199 -28.37 -27.34 -15.48
CA PRO A 199 -29.59 -26.61 -15.82
C PRO A 199 -29.53 -25.76 -17.08
N SER A 200 -28.35 -25.29 -17.50
CA SER A 200 -28.22 -24.48 -18.72
C SER A 200 -28.18 -25.30 -20.01
N PHE A 201 -28.06 -26.63 -19.91
CA PHE A 201 -27.93 -27.53 -21.05
C PHE A 201 -29.16 -28.42 -21.26
N ILE A 202 -29.87 -28.75 -20.19
CA ILE A 202 -31.13 -29.49 -20.25
C ILE A 202 -32.25 -28.43 -20.37
N GLY A 203 -32.58 -28.03 -21.60
CA GLY A 203 -33.69 -27.11 -21.90
C GLY A 203 -35.07 -27.70 -21.57
N LEU A 204 -35.30 -28.07 -20.32
CA LEU A 204 -36.59 -28.48 -19.77
C LEU A 204 -37.09 -27.34 -18.88
N ASN A 205 -38.01 -26.55 -19.44
CA ASN A 205 -39.00 -25.82 -18.65
C ASN A 205 -40.02 -26.82 -18.08
#